data_AF-A0A963EGM0-F1
#
_entry.id   AF-A0A963EGM0-F1
#
_cell.length_a   1.000
_cell.length_b   1.000
_cell.length_c   1.000
_cell.angle_alpha   90.00
_cell.angle_beta   90.00
_cell.angle_gamma   90.00
#
_symmetry.space_group_name_H-M   'P 1'
#
loop_
_entity.id
_entity.type
_entity.pdbx_description
1 polymer ?
#
loop_
_entity_poly.entity_id
_entity_poly.type
_entity_poly.pdbx_seq_one_letter_code
_entity_poly.pdbx_strand_id
1 'polypeptide(L)'
;MMTRQIAVLLLFTVLVAAGVFHLKYSVVRLGAELARLDADIEETRWEIATLEADWAYLTRPERLGRQASLLDMVPASAGRIIDIEQIGRMRQLELSRDSIPFVLPSGGEAAFLAKPIYRFRLDHEGGPQ
;
A
#
# COMPACT_ATOMS: atom_id res chain seq x y z
N MET A 1 60.79 -17.35 -28.64
CA MET A 1 60.22 -17.30 -27.26
C MET A 1 59.72 -15.90 -26.90
N MET A 2 60.53 -14.84 -27.05
CA MET A 2 60.12 -13.46 -26.69
C MET A 2 58.91 -12.92 -27.49
N THR A 3 58.83 -13.17 -28.79
CA THR A 3 57.67 -12.75 -29.61
C THR A 3 56.35 -13.36 -29.14
N ARG A 4 56.38 -14.62 -28.68
CA ARG A 4 55.20 -15.28 -28.10
C ARG A 4 54.80 -14.66 -26.76
N GLN A 5 55.77 -14.29 -25.93
CA GLN A 5 55.50 -13.63 -24.65
C GLN A 5 54.91 -12.22 -24.86
N ILE A 6 55.45 -11.46 -25.81
CA ILE A 6 54.91 -10.14 -26.17
C ILE A 6 53.48 -10.27 -26.69
N ALA A 7 53.20 -11.26 -27.55
CA ALA A 7 51.84 -11.50 -28.05
C ALA A 7 50.85 -11.85 -26.91
N VAL A 8 51.26 -12.67 -25.95
CA VAL A 8 50.43 -13.02 -24.78
C VAL A 8 50.18 -11.79 -23.89
N LEU A 9 51.21 -10.98 -23.63
CA LEU A 9 51.05 -9.75 -22.84
C LEU A 9 50.15 -8.74 -23.55
N LEU A 10 50.30 -8.58 -24.86
CA LEU A 10 49.46 -7.68 -25.65
C LEU A 10 48.00 -8.15 -25.63
N LEU A 11 47.76 -9.44 -25.82
CA LEU A 11 46.43 -10.03 -25.71
C LEU A 11 45.82 -9.79 -24.32
N PHE A 12 46.60 -10.01 -23.26
CA PHE A 12 46.14 -9.78 -21.89
C PHE A 12 45.78 -8.31 -21.65
N THR A 13 46.61 -7.39 -22.15
CA THR A 13 46.37 -5.94 -22.03
C THR A 13 45.08 -5.54 -22.74
N VAL A 14 44.83 -6.06 -23.95
CA VAL A 14 43.59 -5.81 -24.69
C VAL A 14 42.38 -6.36 -23.94
N LEU A 15 42.49 -7.55 -23.35
CA LEU A 15 41.41 -8.17 -22.59
C LEU A 15 41.06 -7.37 -21.33
N VAL A 16 42.07 -6.89 -20.60
CA VAL A 16 41.87 -6.01 -19.44
C VAL A 16 41.25 -4.69 -19.86
N ALA A 17 41.74 -4.06 -20.93
CA ALA A 17 41.19 -2.81 -21.44
C ALA A 17 39.71 -2.95 -21.84
N ALA A 18 39.35 -4.05 -22.51
CA ALA A 18 37.97 -4.36 -22.87
C ALA A 18 37.08 -4.55 -21.62
N GLY A 19 37.58 -5.26 -20.60
CA GLY A 19 36.87 -5.45 -19.33
C GLY A 19 36.60 -4.13 -18.60
N VAL A 20 37.61 -3.27 -18.50
CA VAL A 20 37.48 -1.93 -17.88
C VAL A 20 36.50 -1.05 -18.66
N PHE A 21 36.58 -1.09 -19.99
CA PHE A 21 35.65 -0.33 -20.84
C PHE A 21 34.20 -0.78 -20.63
N HIS A 22 33.95 -2.09 -20.61
CA HIS A 22 32.61 -2.62 -20.37
C HIS A 22 32.09 -2.24 -18.97
N LEU A 23 32.94 -2.32 -17.95
CA LEU A 23 32.57 -1.92 -16.59
C LEU A 23 32.22 -0.43 -16.51
N LYS A 24 32.99 0.45 -17.15
CA LYS A 24 32.72 1.88 -17.21
C LYS A 24 31.31 2.15 -17.76
N TYR A 25 30.94 1.50 -18.85
CA TYR A 25 29.62 1.68 -19.44
C TYR A 25 28.50 1.15 -18.55
N SER A 26 28.71 0.02 -17.88
CA SER A 26 27.75 -0.50 -16.90
C SER A 26 27.53 0.48 -15.74
N VAL A 27 28.60 1.09 -15.21
CA VAL A 27 28.51 2.08 -14.14
C VAL A 27 27.78 3.34 -14.61
N VAL A 28 28.08 3.84 -15.81
CA VAL A 28 27.37 5.00 -16.37
C VAL A 28 25.88 4.72 -16.54
N ARG A 29 25.51 3.53 -17.03
CA ARG A 29 24.10 3.14 -17.17
C ARG A 29 23.41 3.06 -15.82
N LEU A 30 24.04 2.44 -14.83
CA LEU A 30 23.47 2.30 -13.49
C LEU A 30 23.32 3.66 -12.79
N GLY A 31 24.27 4.56 -12.99
CA GLY A 31 24.19 5.94 -12.48
C GLY A 31 23.04 6.72 -13.13
N ALA A 32 22.82 6.54 -14.44
CA ALA A 32 21.69 7.17 -15.13
C ALA A 32 20.33 6.63 -14.64
N GLU A 33 20.26 5.32 -14.38
CA GLU A 33 19.06 4.68 -13.83
C GLU A 33 18.77 5.16 -12.39
N LEU A 34 19.80 5.25 -11.55
CA LEU A 34 19.67 5.78 -10.19
C LEU A 34 19.19 7.23 -10.20
N ALA A 35 19.81 8.10 -11.02
CA ALA A 35 19.41 9.50 -11.15
C ALA A 35 17.96 9.66 -11.64
N ARG A 36 17.52 8.78 -12.54
CA ARG A 36 16.14 8.75 -13.01
C ARG A 36 15.19 8.34 -11.88
N LEU A 37 15.53 7.29 -11.15
CA LEU A 37 14.70 6.80 -10.05
C LEU A 37 14.58 7.83 -8.92
N ASP A 38 15.66 8.53 -8.58
CA ASP A 38 15.63 9.61 -7.59
C ASP A 38 14.73 10.76 -8.03
N ALA A 39 14.72 11.11 -9.32
CA ALA A 39 13.82 12.11 -9.87
C ALA A 39 12.35 11.66 -9.79
N ASP A 40 12.05 10.42 -10.16
CA ASP A 40 10.69 9.85 -10.08
C ASP A 40 10.19 9.81 -8.62
N ILE A 41 11.07 9.49 -7.66
CA ILE A 41 10.75 9.51 -6.22
C ILE A 41 10.38 10.92 -5.77
N GLU A 42 11.16 11.93 -6.18
CA GLU A 42 10.90 13.31 -5.79
C GLU A 42 9.57 13.79 -6.40
N GLU A 43 9.32 13.53 -7.68
CA GLU A 43 8.04 13.86 -8.34
C GLU A 43 6.86 13.23 -7.60
N THR A 44 6.94 11.94 -7.28
CA THR A 44 5.88 11.23 -6.54
C THR A 44 5.63 11.86 -5.16
N ARG A 45 6.69 12.32 -4.47
CA ARG A 45 6.54 12.99 -3.16
C ARG A 45 5.80 14.32 -3.29
N TRP A 46 6.09 15.09 -4.33
CA TRP A 46 5.38 16.34 -4.61
C TRP A 46 3.91 16.10 -4.91
N GLU A 47 3.59 15.06 -5.67
CA GLU A 47 2.20 14.67 -5.91
C GLU A 47 1.48 14.29 -4.62
N ILE A 48 2.08 13.43 -3.79
CA ILE A 48 1.50 13.03 -2.50
C ILE A 48 1.25 14.26 -1.60
N ALA A 49 2.23 15.15 -1.48
CA ALA A 49 2.09 16.36 -0.66
C ALA A 49 0.94 17.26 -1.16
N THR A 50 0.77 17.36 -2.48
CA THR A 50 -0.33 18.11 -3.09
C THR A 50 -1.67 17.43 -2.80
N LEU A 51 -1.76 16.12 -2.99
CA LEU A 51 -2.97 15.36 -2.68
C LEU A 51 -3.34 15.43 -1.21
N GLU A 52 -2.37 15.39 -0.29
CA GLU A 52 -2.62 15.58 1.15
C GLU A 52 -3.14 16.98 1.44
N ALA A 53 -2.59 18.01 0.81
CA ALA A 53 -3.07 19.38 0.95
C ALA A 53 -4.51 19.55 0.43
N ASP A 54 -4.79 18.97 -0.74
CA ASP A 54 -6.12 18.96 -1.35
C ASP A 54 -7.10 18.17 -0.50
N TRP A 55 -6.69 17.00 -0.01
CA TRP A 55 -7.49 16.19 0.88
C TRP A 55 -7.80 16.95 2.16
N ALA A 56 -6.81 17.54 2.82
CA ALA A 56 -7.00 18.39 4.00
C ALA A 56 -7.91 19.60 3.72
N TYR A 57 -7.92 20.13 2.50
CA TYR A 57 -8.87 21.16 2.06
C TYR A 57 -10.31 20.61 1.88
N LEU A 58 -10.44 19.39 1.34
CA LEU A 58 -11.71 18.69 1.12
C LEU A 58 -12.36 18.22 2.44
N THR A 59 -11.57 17.73 3.39
CA THR A 59 -12.06 17.18 4.67
C THR A 59 -12.17 18.21 5.79
N ARG A 60 -12.08 19.52 5.51
CA ARG A 60 -12.31 20.55 6.53
C ARG A 60 -13.70 20.39 7.16
N PRO A 61 -13.81 20.19 8.50
CA PRO A 61 -15.06 19.86 9.15
C PRO A 61 -16.12 20.95 8.98
N GLU A 62 -15.72 22.23 8.93
CA GLU A 62 -16.63 23.35 8.71
C GLU A 62 -17.27 23.30 7.32
N ARG A 63 -16.51 22.83 6.32
CA ARG A 63 -16.99 22.68 4.95
C ARG A 63 -17.87 21.45 4.81
N LEU A 64 -17.46 20.32 5.39
CA LEU A 64 -18.28 19.12 5.43
C LEU A 64 -19.63 19.38 6.12
N GLY A 65 -19.64 20.11 7.24
CA GLY A 65 -20.86 20.50 7.92
C GLY A 65 -21.80 21.36 7.06
N ARG A 66 -21.25 22.35 6.33
CA ARG A 66 -22.03 23.17 5.39
C ARG A 66 -22.57 22.38 4.20
N GLN A 67 -21.78 21.46 3.64
CA GLN A 67 -22.23 20.62 2.53
C GLN A 67 -23.29 19.62 3.00
N ALA A 68 -23.11 19.02 4.17
CA ALA A 68 -24.09 18.14 4.79
C ALA A 68 -25.42 18.86 5.05
N SER A 69 -25.39 20.12 5.51
CA SER A 69 -26.61 20.91 5.71
C SER A 69 -27.34 21.22 4.41
N LEU A 70 -26.65 21.34 3.28
CA LEU A 70 -27.29 21.51 1.96
C LEU A 70 -27.98 20.23 1.46
N LEU A 71 -27.60 19.07 2.00
CA LEU A 71 -28.18 17.76 1.69
C LEU A 71 -29.22 17.34 2.75
N ASP A 72 -29.70 18.26 3.58
CA ASP A 72 -30.60 17.99 4.72
C ASP A 72 -30.07 16.89 5.67
N MET A 73 -28.76 16.68 5.71
CA MET A 73 -28.15 15.71 6.62
C MET A 73 -28.08 16.29 8.03
N VAL A 74 -28.60 15.55 9.00
CA VAL A 74 -28.58 15.91 10.42
C VAL A 74 -27.33 15.30 11.07
N PRO A 75 -26.54 16.07 11.87
CA PRO A 75 -25.40 15.52 12.58
C PRO A 75 -25.83 14.33 13.45
N ALA A 76 -25.04 13.25 13.41
CA ALA A 76 -25.29 12.08 14.23
C ALA A 76 -25.24 12.51 15.71
N SER A 77 -26.38 12.45 16.39
CA SER A 77 -26.45 12.77 17.82
C SER A 77 -25.54 11.81 18.60
N ALA A 78 -24.78 12.33 19.56
CA ALA A 78 -23.89 11.54 20.42
C ALA A 78 -24.62 10.40 21.15
N GLY A 79 -25.94 10.51 21.33
CA GLY A 79 -26.79 9.42 21.86
C GLY A 79 -26.96 8.21 20.91
N ARG A 80 -26.45 8.29 19.68
CA ARG A 80 -26.46 7.20 18.68
C ARG A 80 -25.10 6.47 18.59
N ILE A 81 -24.11 6.94 19.35
CA ILE A 81 -22.82 6.27 19.51
C ILE A 81 -23.02 5.22 20.61
N ILE A 82 -23.33 4.00 20.18
CA ILE A 82 -23.40 2.85 21.08
C ILE A 82 -22.00 2.27 21.27
N ASP A 83 -21.73 1.73 22.45
CA ASP A 83 -20.49 1.00 22.72
C ASP A 83 -20.38 -0.17 21.72
N ILE A 84 -19.18 -0.47 21.24
CA ILE A 84 -18.92 -1.62 20.36
C ILE A 84 -19.41 -2.93 21.00
N GLU A 85 -19.43 -2.99 22.34
CA GLU A 85 -19.95 -4.14 23.11
C GLU A 85 -21.49 -4.24 23.06
N GLN A 86 -22.18 -3.12 22.81
CA GLN A 86 -23.63 -3.03 22.64
C GLN A 86 -24.06 -3.27 21.18
N ILE A 87 -23.13 -3.19 20.22
CA ILE A 87 -23.32 -3.66 18.84
C ILE A 87 -23.34 -5.18 18.89
N GLY A 88 -24.54 -5.71 19.13
CA GLY A 88 -24.75 -7.06 19.61
C GLY A 88 -23.96 -8.13 18.85
N ARG A 89 -23.18 -8.90 19.62
CA ARG A 89 -22.85 -10.31 19.37
C ARG A 89 -24.04 -11.08 18.77
N MET A 90 -25.26 -10.70 19.17
CA MET A 90 -26.54 -11.21 18.66
C MET A 90 -26.82 -10.85 17.19
N ARG A 91 -26.61 -9.60 16.75
CA ARG A 91 -26.85 -9.19 15.35
C ARG A 91 -25.89 -9.93 14.40
N GLN A 92 -24.67 -10.18 14.87
CA GLN A 92 -23.67 -10.95 14.14
C GLN A 92 -24.03 -12.45 14.07
N LEU A 93 -24.67 -12.99 15.10
CA LEU A 93 -25.24 -14.36 15.09
C LEU A 93 -26.48 -14.47 14.19
N GLU A 94 -27.34 -13.44 14.14
CA GLU A 94 -28.50 -13.38 13.23
C GLU A 94 -28.08 -13.31 11.75
N LEU A 95 -27.12 -12.44 11.40
CA LEU A 95 -26.55 -12.37 10.05
C LEU A 95 -25.76 -13.63 9.64
N SER A 96 -25.23 -14.37 10.61
CA SER A 96 -24.60 -15.68 10.34
C SER A 96 -25.64 -16.79 10.13
N ARG A 97 -26.87 -16.59 10.61
CA ARG A 97 -27.96 -17.57 10.51
C ARG A 97 -28.79 -17.38 9.24
N ASP A 98 -28.90 -16.15 8.75
CA ASP A 98 -29.50 -15.86 7.45
C ASP A 98 -28.51 -16.16 6.33
N SER A 99 -28.78 -17.23 5.59
CA SER A 99 -28.10 -17.51 4.35
C SER A 99 -28.54 -16.50 3.29
N ILE A 100 -27.61 -15.69 2.79
CA ILE A 100 -27.92 -14.74 1.71
C ILE A 100 -27.80 -15.50 0.38
N PRO A 101 -28.90 -15.71 -0.37
CA PRO A 101 -28.81 -16.32 -1.69
C PRO A 101 -28.18 -15.32 -2.67
N PHE A 102 -27.11 -15.73 -3.34
CA PHE A 102 -26.48 -14.96 -4.39
C PHE A 102 -26.40 -15.79 -5.66
N VAL A 103 -26.82 -15.22 -6.78
CA VAL A 103 -26.68 -15.83 -8.11
C VAL A 103 -25.29 -15.46 -8.62
N LEU A 104 -24.43 -16.46 -8.78
CA LEU A 104 -23.10 -16.25 -9.33
C LEU A 104 -23.23 -15.78 -10.80
N PRO A 105 -22.26 -14.99 -11.30
CA PRO A 105 -22.18 -14.65 -12.72
C PRO A 105 -22.15 -15.87 -13.65
N SER A 106 -21.81 -17.05 -13.13
CA SER A 106 -21.86 -18.35 -13.83
C SER A 106 -23.25 -18.99 -13.89
N GLY A 107 -24.29 -18.34 -13.35
CA GLY A 107 -25.66 -18.85 -13.33
C GLY A 107 -25.95 -19.89 -12.23
N GLY A 108 -24.98 -20.18 -11.35
CA GLY A 108 -25.19 -21.05 -10.20
C GLY A 108 -25.73 -20.28 -8.99
N GLU A 109 -26.67 -20.86 -8.25
CA GLU A 109 -27.12 -20.32 -6.96
C GLU A 109 -26.17 -20.79 -5.85
N ALA A 110 -25.62 -19.86 -5.07
CA ALA A 110 -24.85 -20.18 -3.87
C ALA A 110 -25.37 -19.40 -2.68
N ALA A 111 -25.43 -20.08 -1.53
CA ALA A 111 -25.82 -19.49 -0.27
C ALA A 111 -24.56 -19.16 0.54
N PHE A 112 -24.30 -17.87 0.80
CA PHE A 112 -23.18 -17.48 1.65
C PHE A 112 -23.59 -17.54 3.13
N LEU A 113 -22.79 -18.24 3.93
CA LEU A 113 -22.84 -18.20 5.39
C LEU A 113 -21.79 -17.20 5.87
N ALA A 114 -22.20 -16.15 6.59
CA ALA A 114 -21.25 -15.21 7.17
C ALA A 114 -20.44 -15.91 8.27
N LYS A 115 -19.10 -15.93 8.12
CA LYS A 115 -18.21 -16.51 9.13
C LYS A 115 -18.05 -15.52 10.30
N PRO A 116 -18.26 -15.94 11.56
CA PRO A 116 -18.06 -15.06 12.70
C PRO A 116 -16.58 -14.65 12.80
N ILE A 117 -16.33 -13.35 12.96
CA ILE A 117 -14.98 -12.81 13.17
C ILE A 117 -14.63 -13.05 14.65
N TYR A 118 -13.77 -14.03 14.92
CA TYR A 118 -13.19 -14.20 16.26
C TYR A 118 -12.12 -13.12 16.48
N ARG A 119 -12.32 -12.25 17.47
CA ARG A 119 -11.28 -11.30 17.90
C ARG A 119 -10.22 -12.07 18.70
N PHE A 120 -9.00 -12.14 18.16
CA PHE A 120 -7.82 -12.61 18.88
C PHE A 120 -7.56 -11.64 20.05
N ARG A 121 -7.67 -12.12 21.28
CA ARG A 121 -7.39 -11.36 22.51
C ARG A 121 -5.88 -11.44 22.76
N LEU A 122 -5.18 -10.31 22.71
CA LEU A 122 -3.85 -10.20 23.27
C LEU A 122 -4.03 -9.84 24.75
N ASP A 123 -3.82 -10.82 25.62
CA ASP A 123 -3.81 -10.59 27.06
C ASP A 123 -2.62 -9.69 27.38
N HIS A 124 -2.91 -8.47 27.84
CA HIS A 124 -1.90 -7.61 28.45
C HIS A 124 -1.74 -8.05 29.90
N GLU A 125 -0.74 -8.90 30.16
CA GLU A 125 -0.30 -9.22 31.52
C GLU A 125 0.25 -7.95 32.18
N GLY A 126 -0.54 -7.36 33.09
CA GLY A 126 -0.10 -6.31 33.99
C GLY A 126 0.72 -6.90 35.15
N GLY A 127 1.98 -6.46 35.27
CA GLY A 127 2.85 -6.70 36.43
C GLY A 127 2.49 -5.82 37.65
N PRO A 128 2.98 -6.20 38.85
CA PRO A 128 2.39 -5.84 40.15
C PRO A 128 2.78 -4.45 40.67
N GLN A 129 1.94 -3.92 41.56
CA GLN A 129 2.22 -2.75 42.43
C GLN A 129 3.13 -3.13 43.60
#